data_AF-A0A8S8Y4N5-F1
#
_entry.id   AF-A0A8S8Y4N5-F1
#
_cell.length_a   1.000
_cell.length_b   1.000
_cell.length_c   1.000
_cell.angle_alpha   90.00
_cell.angle_beta   90.00
_cell.angle_gamma   90.00
#
_symmetry.space_group_name_H-M   'P 1'
#
loop_
_entity.id
_entity.type
_entity.pdbx_description
1 polymer ?
#
loop_
_entity_poly.entity_id
_entity_poly.type
_entity_poly.pdbx_seq_one_letter_code
_entity_poly.pdbx_strand_id
1 'polypeptide(L)'
;MVEVTCPHCSGDLELPDGAFGDFECPMCEEEFVWGQQPVQVVYNLPKEKGITKVLLNIVALWTGFSLLATVGFIVGLIAAFYFLALILGGLAN
;
A
#
# COMPACT_ATOMS: atom_id res chain seq x y z
N MET A 1 30.17 -28.25 10.86
CA MET A 1 31.34 -28.15 10.00
C MET A 1 31.06 -29.01 8.78
N VAL A 2 31.22 -28.47 7.59
CA VAL A 2 30.97 -29.17 6.32
C VAL A 2 32.29 -29.38 5.60
N GLU A 3 32.53 -30.62 5.17
CA GLU A 3 33.66 -30.95 4.31
C GLU A 3 33.35 -30.49 2.89
N VAL A 4 34.19 -29.61 2.35
CA VAL A 4 34.03 -29.05 1.01
C VAL A 4 35.32 -29.28 0.24
N THR A 5 35.20 -29.49 -1.06
CA THR A 5 36.37 -29.67 -1.92
C THR A 5 36.69 -28.35 -2.61
N CYS A 6 37.95 -27.89 -2.51
CA CYS A 6 38.39 -26.69 -3.22
C CYS A 6 38.27 -26.90 -4.74
N PRO A 7 37.61 -26.00 -5.49
CA PRO A 7 37.49 -26.14 -6.94
C PRO A 7 38.81 -25.94 -7.70
N HIS A 8 39.85 -25.42 -7.04
CA HIS A 8 41.14 -25.10 -7.64
C HIS A 8 42.19 -26.20 -7.47
N CYS A 9 42.33 -26.74 -6.25
CA CYS A 9 43.33 -27.76 -5.93
C CYS A 9 42.74 -29.14 -5.62
N SER A 10 41.42 -29.29 -5.66
CA SER A 10 40.70 -30.52 -5.29
C SER A 10 41.04 -31.05 -3.89
N GLY A 11 41.60 -30.19 -3.02
CA GLY A 11 41.87 -30.50 -1.63
C GLY A 11 40.61 -30.38 -0.78
N ASP A 12 40.44 -31.30 0.16
CA ASP A 12 39.34 -31.27 1.11
C ASP A 12 39.65 -30.29 2.25
N LEU A 13 38.65 -29.49 2.61
CA LEU A 13 38.77 -28.45 3.63
C LEU A 13 37.46 -28.30 4.39
N GLU A 14 37.55 -27.94 5.67
CA GLU A 14 36.41 -27.85 6.57
C GLU A 14 35.92 -26.41 6.68
N LEU A 15 34.68 -26.14 6.25
CA LEU A 15 34.02 -24.84 6.43
C LEU A 15 32.98 -24.89 7.56
N PRO A 16 32.68 -23.73 8.19
CA PRO A 16 31.55 -23.61 9.11
C PRO A 16 30.21 -23.89 8.40
N ASP A 17 29.25 -24.50 9.10
CA ASP A 17 27.92 -24.75 8.54
C ASP A 17 27.21 -23.42 8.26
N GLY A 18 26.72 -23.23 7.03
CA GLY A 18 26.06 -21.99 6.64
C GLY A 18 27.02 -20.84 6.32
N ALA A 19 28.32 -21.12 6.16
CA ALA A 19 29.26 -20.19 5.56
C ALA A 19 28.93 -19.97 4.07
N PHE A 20 28.88 -18.72 3.63
CA PHE A 20 28.66 -18.34 2.23
C PHE A 20 29.48 -17.09 1.91
N GLY A 21 30.05 -17.02 0.70
CA GLY A 21 30.92 -15.92 0.28
C GLY A 21 32.24 -16.40 -0.32
N ASP A 22 33.22 -15.51 -0.32
CA ASP A 22 34.62 -15.70 -0.70
C ASP A 22 35.42 -16.35 0.44
N PHE A 23 36.14 -17.42 0.12
CA PHE A 23 37.03 -18.14 1.02
C PHE A 23 38.38 -18.36 0.37
N GLU A 24 39.45 -18.21 1.14
CA GLU A 24 40.81 -18.51 0.69
C GLU A 24 41.16 -19.97 1.03
N CYS A 25 41.62 -20.73 0.05
CA CYS A 25 42.04 -22.11 0.28
C CYS A 25 43.43 -22.15 0.95
N PRO A 26 43.61 -22.80 2.12
CA PRO A 26 44.91 -22.86 2.80
C PRO A 26 45.96 -23.73 2.09
N MET A 27 45.56 -24.49 1.06
CA MET A 27 46.44 -25.41 0.33
C MET A 27 47.04 -24.79 -0.93
N CYS A 28 46.29 -23.91 -1.60
CA CYS A 28 46.70 -23.28 -2.86
C CYS A 28 46.69 -21.75 -2.83
N GLU A 29 46.28 -21.16 -1.70
CA GLU A 29 46.22 -19.70 -1.49
C GLU A 29 45.33 -18.98 -2.54
N GLU A 30 44.42 -19.72 -3.18
CA GLU A 30 43.47 -19.16 -4.15
C GLU A 30 42.10 -18.94 -3.51
N GLU A 31 41.47 -17.83 -3.89
CA GLU A 31 40.13 -17.43 -3.45
C GLU A 31 39.06 -18.14 -4.28
N PHE A 32 38.08 -18.74 -3.60
CA PHE A 32 36.94 -19.40 -4.23
C PHE A 32 35.62 -19.01 -3.56
N VAL A 33 34.54 -19.09 -4.33
CA VAL A 33 33.20 -18.78 -3.83
C VAL A 33 32.53 -20.05 -3.33
N TRP A 34 32.08 -20.02 -2.08
CA TRP A 34 31.34 -21.09 -1.43
C TRP A 34 29.92 -20.65 -1.06
N GLY A 35 28.95 -21.55 -1.20
CA GLY A 35 27.55 -21.28 -0.88
C GLY A 35 26.85 -20.34 -1.88
N GLN A 36 25.52 -20.23 -1.76
CA GLN A 36 24.74 -19.27 -2.53
C GLN A 36 24.36 -18.11 -1.60
N GLN A 37 24.76 -16.89 -1.96
CA GLN A 37 24.26 -15.70 -1.27
C GLN A 37 22.72 -15.69 -1.38
N PRO A 38 21.98 -15.51 -0.29
CA PRO A 38 20.53 -15.37 -0.38
C PRO A 38 20.26 -14.13 -1.23
N VAL A 39 19.73 -14.35 -2.43
CA VAL A 39 19.32 -13.27 -3.34
C VAL A 39 18.28 -12.45 -2.60
N GLN A 40 18.68 -11.29 -2.09
CA GLN A 40 17.75 -10.35 -1.48
C GLN A 40 16.96 -9.75 -2.62
N VAL A 41 15.85 -10.40 -2.97
CA VAL A 41 14.90 -9.87 -3.95
C VAL A 41 14.29 -8.64 -3.30
N VAL A 42 14.86 -7.47 -3.56
CA VAL A 42 14.29 -6.19 -3.14
C VAL A 42 12.99 -6.03 -3.92
N TYR A 43 11.89 -6.43 -3.30
CA TYR A 43 10.57 -6.19 -3.82
C TYR A 43 10.30 -4.68 -3.75
N ASN A 44 10.51 -3.99 -4.86
CA ASN A 44 10.06 -2.62 -5.03
C ASN A 44 8.54 -2.60 -5.13
N LEU A 45 7.83 -2.66 -4.00
CA LEU A 45 6.37 -2.50 -4.00
C LEU A 45 6.04 -1.06 -4.44
N PRO A 46 5.26 -0.89 -5.53
CA PRO A 46 4.79 0.43 -5.91
C PRO A 46 3.87 0.97 -4.81
N LYS A 47 4.29 2.07 -4.20
CA LYS A 47 3.56 2.77 -3.13
C LYS A 47 2.36 3.49 -3.75
N GLU A 48 1.21 2.79 -3.86
CA GLU A 48 -0.09 3.38 -4.20
C GLU A 48 -0.46 4.46 -3.18
N LYS A 49 -0.09 5.71 -3.46
CA LYS A 49 -0.49 6.88 -2.67
C LYS A 49 -1.28 7.92 -3.47
N GLY A 50 -1.36 7.77 -4.79
CA GLY A 50 -2.00 8.75 -5.68
C GLY A 50 -3.53 8.60 -5.78
N ILE A 51 -4.02 7.38 -5.97
CA ILE A 51 -5.41 7.12 -6.35
C ILE A 51 -6.38 7.37 -5.18
N THR A 52 -5.98 7.02 -3.95
CA THR A 52 -6.81 7.14 -2.76
C THR A 52 -7.17 8.59 -2.42
N LYS A 53 -6.25 9.55 -2.66
CA LYS A 53 -6.50 10.97 -2.41
C LYS A 53 -7.49 11.58 -3.40
N VAL A 54 -7.43 11.15 -4.66
CA VAL A 54 -8.33 11.65 -5.71
C VAL A 54 -9.76 11.17 -5.47
N LEU A 55 -9.93 9.88 -5.15
CA LEU A 55 -11.23 9.30 -4.82
C LEU A 55 -11.84 9.96 -3.58
N LEU A 56 -11.03 10.22 -2.54
CA LEU A 56 -11.52 10.87 -1.31
C LEU A 56 -12.05 12.29 -1.57
N ASN A 57 -11.39 13.06 -2.45
CA ASN A 57 -11.79 14.43 -2.76
C ASN A 57 -13.11 14.50 -3.55
N ILE A 58 -13.35 13.54 -4.44
CA ILE A 58 -14.59 13.45 -5.23
C ILE A 58 -15.78 13.08 -4.33
N VAL A 59 -15.60 12.09 -3.44
CA VAL A 59 -16.65 11.66 -2.51
C VAL A 59 -17.04 12.78 -1.54
N ALA A 60 -16.05 13.52 -1.02
CA ALA A 60 -16.30 14.64 -0.10
C ALA A 60 -17.12 15.78 -0.74
N LEU A 61 -16.93 16.05 -2.04
CA LEU A 61 -17.71 17.06 -2.76
C LEU A 61 -19.20 16.68 -2.88
N TRP A 62 -19.48 15.41 -3.16
CA TRP A 62 -20.84 14.92 -3.35
C TRP A 62 -21.64 14.88 -2.04
N THR A 63 -21.01 14.48 -0.93
CA THR A 63 -21.68 14.44 0.37
C THR A 63 -22.07 15.83 0.88
N GLY A 64 -21.26 16.85 0.61
CA GLY A 64 -21.57 18.22 1.00
C GLY A 64 -22.74 18.82 0.22
N PHE A 65 -22.76 18.62 -1.10
CA PHE A 65 -23.82 19.14 -1.96
C PHE A 65 -25.17 18.44 -1.70
N SER A 66 -25.15 17.14 -1.42
CA SER A 66 -26.36 16.35 -1.12
C SER A 66 -27.06 16.82 0.16
N LEU A 67 -26.31 17.12 1.23
CA LEU A 67 -26.86 17.63 2.49
C LEU A 67 -27.48 19.01 2.33
N LEU A 68 -26.83 19.92 1.59
CA LEU A 68 -27.37 21.27 1.39
C LEU A 68 -28.65 21.25 0.55
N ALA A 69 -28.68 20.44 -0.52
CA ALA A 69 -29.85 20.31 -1.38
C ALA A 69 -31.07 19.73 -0.64
N THR A 70 -30.86 18.71 0.19
CA THR A 70 -31.94 18.09 0.98
C THR A 70 -32.52 19.05 2.02
N VAL A 71 -31.67 19.76 2.76
CA VAL A 71 -32.11 20.78 3.74
C VAL A 71 -32.89 21.90 3.05
N GLY A 72 -32.38 22.41 1.92
CA GLY A 72 -33.05 23.46 1.15
C GLY A 72 -34.42 23.02 0.64
N PHE A 73 -34.54 21.79 0.15
CA PHE A 73 -35.81 21.24 -0.32
C PHE A 73 -36.84 21.11 0.82
N ILE A 74 -36.43 20.63 1.99
CA ILE A 74 -37.32 20.50 3.16
C ILE A 74 -37.83 21.87 3.62
N VAL A 75 -36.93 22.85 3.76
CA VAL A 75 -37.31 24.23 4.16
C VAL A 75 -38.25 24.86 3.13
N GLY A 76 -37.97 24.66 1.84
CA GLY A 76 -38.83 25.12 0.76
C GLY A 76 -40.23 24.52 0.80
N LEU A 77 -40.35 23.22 1.04
CA LEU A 77 -41.66 22.55 1.19
C LEU A 77 -42.43 23.05 2.40
N ILE A 78 -41.75 23.25 3.54
CA ILE A 78 -42.39 23.77 4.75
C ILE A 78 -42.92 25.19 4.51
N ALA A 79 -42.11 26.07 3.91
CA ALA A 79 -42.52 27.44 3.59
C ALA A 79 -43.70 27.47 2.60
N ALA A 80 -43.66 26.63 1.55
CA ALA A 80 -44.74 26.51 0.59
C ALA A 80 -46.04 26.02 1.23
N PHE A 81 -45.96 25.07 2.17
CA PHE A 81 -47.10 24.56 2.91
C PHE A 81 -47.75 25.66 3.78
N TYR A 82 -46.95 26.42 4.54
CA TYR A 82 -47.46 27.54 5.32
C TYR A 82 -48.09 28.62 4.44
N PHE A 83 -47.47 28.92 3.31
CA PHE A 83 -48.00 29.90 2.35
C PHE A 83 -49.34 29.45 1.76
N LEU A 84 -49.47 28.18 1.38
CA LEU A 84 -50.71 27.60 0.88
C LEU A 84 -51.81 27.58 1.95
N ALA A 85 -51.46 27.25 3.20
CA ALA A 85 -52.38 27.30 4.32
C ALA A 85 -52.90 28.72 4.60
N LEU A 86 -52.06 29.75 4.45
CA LEU A 86 -52.48 31.15 4.54
C LEU A 86 -53.44 31.55 3.42
N ILE A 87 -53.19 31.11 2.18
CA ILE A 87 -54.09 31.40 1.04
C ILE A 87 -55.46 30.71 1.23
N LEU A 88 -55.46 29.43 1.60
CA LEU A 88 -56.70 28.67 1.80
C LEU A 88 -57.46 29.12 3.05
N GLY A 89 -56.75 29.41 4.15
CA GLY A 89 -57.34 29.95 5.38
C GLY A 89 -57.83 31.39 5.23
N GLY A 90 -57.17 32.19 4.40
CA GLY A 90 -57.60 33.55 4.05
C GLY A 90 -58.78 33.61 3.07
N LEU A 91 -59.07 32.53 2.34
CA LEU A 91 -60.27 32.41 1.49
C LEU A 91 -61.49 31.91 2.28
N ALA A 92 -61.29 31.32 3.46
CA ALA A 92 -62.33 30.71 4.28
C ALA A 92 -62.92 31.64 5.37
N ASN A 93 -62.46 32.89 5.44
CA ASN A 93 -62.89 33.92 6.40
C ASN A 93 -63.32 35.18 5.65
#